data_AF-A0A4R5M5A4-F1
#
_entry.id   AF-A0A4R5M5A4-F1
#
_cell.length_a   1.000
_cell.length_b   1.000
_cell.length_c   1.000
_cell.angle_alpha   90.00
_cell.angle_beta   90.00
_cell.angle_gamma   90.00
#
_symmetry.space_group_name_H-M   'P 1'
#
loop_
_entity.id
_entity.type
_entity.pdbx_description
1 polymer ?
#
loop_
_entity_poly.entity_id
_entity_poly.type
_entity_poly.pdbx_seq_one_letter_code
_entity_poly.pdbx_strand_id
1 'polypeptide(L)'
;MTHKTRGTRHEYDLQTDVLATIVATTPVTKKHAALLTAFATRTDWRAARYVMTRDTYSDWPARVIDGEGREIAPDYRAWIDAQLAAHGSVSAVIDAHRESGYWLTEIRPLLHYFVHDRGGAQDNFAQFAVWEEQEYVERAVFPSDPRWGLPDVNELRRASGNGTEERIERRTLGEPRYTLQEATDMQRFVALAGATWHARRQAEGDRRLVERNLTTGEARELTVRELTPGYDRQRWPGRRFFDDWTDSSAGHAGERACARWTFNTSDYTEPGGGRHLNFVPQWAHTRKIAALKDTHRLDAYGLYGRLNQFDERIGMPFAWYFYGLHGNLVKSGQMERVLEAAEAGLIVLPECDYAVLRRWQQDPYGF
;
A
#
# COMPACT_ATOMS: atom_id res chain seq x y z
N MET A 1 -14.52 -13.78 -4.28
CA MET A 1 -13.75 -12.78 -3.50
C MET A 1 -13.27 -13.44 -2.21
N THR A 2 -12.11 -13.09 -1.63
CA THR A 2 -11.91 -13.33 -0.20
C THR A 2 -12.93 -12.44 0.50
N HIS A 3 -14.11 -12.99 0.81
CA HIS A 3 -14.94 -12.45 1.87
C HIS A 3 -14.00 -12.41 3.08
N LYS A 4 -13.44 -11.22 3.36
CA LYS A 4 -12.78 -10.95 4.63
C LYS A 4 -13.93 -11.07 5.62
N THR A 5 -14.12 -12.28 6.15
CA THR A 5 -15.00 -12.58 7.28
C THR A 5 -14.84 -11.41 8.23
N ARG A 6 -15.94 -10.66 8.45
CA ARG A 6 -16.02 -9.41 9.22
C ARG A 6 -14.90 -9.39 10.27
N GLY A 7 -13.76 -8.81 9.89
CA GLY A 7 -12.51 -9.04 10.61
C GLY A 7 -12.69 -8.55 12.03
N THR A 8 -12.05 -9.21 12.99
CA THR A 8 -11.95 -8.68 14.35
C THR A 8 -11.56 -7.22 14.24
N ARG A 9 -12.46 -6.33 14.68
CA ARG A 9 -12.29 -4.88 14.49
C ARG A 9 -11.01 -4.46 15.21
N HIS A 10 -10.03 -3.95 14.47
CA HIS A 10 -8.76 -3.52 15.04
C HIS A 10 -8.96 -2.30 15.94
N GLU A 11 -8.07 -2.09 16.91
CA GLU A 11 -8.18 -1.04 17.93
C GLU A 11 -8.10 0.38 17.35
N TYR A 12 -7.52 0.50 16.15
CA TYR A 12 -7.40 1.73 15.38
C TYR A 12 -8.50 1.89 14.31
N ASP A 13 -9.44 0.96 14.20
CA ASP A 13 -10.44 0.94 13.14
C ASP A 13 -11.62 1.91 13.41
N LEU A 14 -11.73 2.91 12.56
CA LEU A 14 -12.78 3.93 12.54
C LEU A 14 -14.00 3.47 11.72
N GLN A 15 -13.93 2.34 11.03
CA GLN A 15 -15.01 1.83 10.19
C GLN A 15 -16.24 1.51 11.03
N THR A 16 -17.39 2.02 10.61
CA THR A 16 -18.69 1.69 11.17
C THR A 16 -19.63 1.31 10.05
N ASP A 17 -20.68 0.53 10.36
CA ASP A 17 -21.72 0.19 9.38
C ASP A 17 -22.33 1.47 8.79
N VAL A 18 -22.52 2.52 9.62
CA VAL A 18 -23.01 3.84 9.18
C VAL A 18 -22.06 4.48 8.18
N LEU A 19 -20.75 4.52 8.46
CA LEU A 19 -19.76 5.08 7.54
C LEU A 19 -19.72 4.31 6.23
N ALA A 20 -19.70 2.98 6.29
CA ALA A 20 -19.72 2.12 5.11
C ALA A 20 -20.98 2.35 4.27
N THR A 21 -22.16 2.47 4.89
CA THR A 21 -23.41 2.80 4.19
C THR A 21 -23.37 4.19 3.56
N ILE A 22 -22.85 5.21 4.25
CA ILE A 22 -22.71 6.56 3.69
C ILE A 22 -21.84 6.52 2.43
N VAL A 23 -20.68 5.84 2.50
CA VAL A 23 -19.78 5.68 1.35
C VAL A 23 -20.50 4.96 0.21
N ALA A 24 -21.09 3.80 0.47
CA ALA A 24 -21.72 2.95 -0.56
C ALA A 24 -22.96 3.57 -1.22
N THR A 25 -23.68 4.44 -0.52
CA THR A 25 -24.87 5.12 -1.06
C THR A 25 -24.54 6.44 -1.77
N THR A 26 -23.28 6.87 -1.75
CA THR A 26 -22.87 8.12 -2.39
C THR A 26 -22.51 7.89 -3.86
N PRO A 27 -23.09 8.65 -4.81
CA PRO A 27 -22.74 8.48 -6.22
C PRO A 27 -21.29 8.89 -6.50
N VAL A 28 -20.67 8.14 -7.41
CA VAL A 28 -19.35 8.47 -7.96
C VAL A 28 -19.46 9.74 -8.80
N THR A 29 -18.63 10.73 -8.50
CA THR A 29 -18.65 12.02 -9.18
C THR A 29 -17.24 12.51 -9.44
N LYS A 30 -17.09 13.41 -10.41
CA LYS A 30 -15.79 14.00 -10.75
C LYS A 30 -15.10 14.58 -9.51
N LYS A 31 -13.81 14.23 -9.33
CA LYS A 31 -13.00 14.62 -8.16
C LYS A 31 -13.59 14.18 -6.81
N HIS A 32 -14.46 13.17 -6.80
CA HIS A 32 -15.10 12.64 -5.59
C HIS A 32 -15.91 13.68 -4.80
N ALA A 33 -16.45 14.71 -5.49
CA ALA A 33 -17.10 15.86 -4.85
C ALA A 33 -18.30 15.46 -3.98
N ALA A 34 -19.13 14.51 -4.44
CA ALA A 34 -20.25 13.99 -3.67
C ALA A 34 -19.79 13.25 -2.40
N LEU A 35 -18.73 12.45 -2.49
CA LEU A 35 -18.18 11.71 -1.34
C LEU A 35 -17.55 12.64 -0.30
N LEU A 36 -16.82 13.66 -0.74
CA LEU A 36 -16.30 14.70 0.15
C LEU A 36 -17.44 15.47 0.83
N THR A 37 -18.53 15.76 0.11
CA THR A 37 -19.73 16.40 0.68
C THR A 37 -20.41 15.48 1.70
N ALA A 38 -20.49 14.18 1.42
CA ALA A 38 -21.03 13.20 2.35
C ALA A 38 -20.19 13.11 3.64
N PHE A 39 -18.86 13.11 3.55
CA PHE A 39 -18.00 13.25 4.74
C PHE A 39 -18.25 14.57 5.48
N ALA A 40 -18.34 15.69 4.77
CA ALA A 40 -18.57 17.01 5.35
C ALA A 40 -19.88 17.13 6.15
N THR A 41 -20.94 16.50 5.66
CA THR A 41 -22.31 16.73 6.12
C THR A 41 -22.88 15.59 6.95
N ARG A 42 -22.39 14.36 6.77
CA ARG A 42 -22.98 13.14 7.36
C ARG A 42 -22.03 12.39 8.30
N THR A 43 -20.79 12.87 8.50
CA THR A 43 -19.81 12.25 9.40
C THR A 43 -19.05 13.33 10.20
N ASP A 44 -18.23 12.87 11.15
CA ASP A 44 -17.33 13.75 11.91
C ASP A 44 -16.08 14.17 11.10
N TRP A 45 -15.88 13.59 9.92
CA TRP A 45 -14.70 13.81 9.08
C TRP A 45 -14.87 15.04 8.18
N ARG A 46 -15.25 16.17 8.78
CA ARG A 46 -15.79 17.32 8.02
C ARG A 46 -14.80 17.95 7.04
N ALA A 47 -13.53 17.91 7.40
CA ALA A 47 -12.41 18.40 6.60
C ALA A 47 -11.69 17.28 5.83
N ALA A 48 -12.35 16.14 5.60
CA ALA A 48 -11.77 15.08 4.79
C ALA A 48 -11.45 15.61 3.40
N ARG A 49 -10.31 15.18 2.86
CA ARG A 49 -9.85 15.55 1.52
C ARG A 49 -9.33 14.35 0.77
N TYR A 50 -9.53 14.40 -0.54
CA TYR A 50 -8.97 13.43 -1.46
C TYR A 50 -7.46 13.63 -1.60
N VAL A 51 -6.71 12.53 -1.61
CA VAL A 51 -5.24 12.54 -1.65
C VAL A 51 -4.74 11.94 -2.96
N MET A 52 -5.13 10.71 -3.28
CA MET A 52 -4.64 10.00 -4.48
C MET A 52 -5.56 8.85 -4.90
N THR A 53 -5.30 8.33 -6.10
CA THR A 53 -5.83 7.05 -6.59
C THR A 53 -4.67 6.08 -6.81
N ARG A 54 -4.93 4.80 -6.60
CA ARG A 54 -4.10 3.68 -7.04
C ARG A 54 -4.90 2.83 -8.01
N ASP A 55 -4.35 2.66 -9.20
CA ASP A 55 -4.92 1.94 -10.35
C ASP A 55 -4.07 0.73 -10.76
N THR A 56 -3.23 0.23 -9.85
CA THR A 56 -2.30 -0.88 -10.08
C THR A 56 -2.94 -2.26 -9.87
N TYR A 57 -4.25 -2.31 -9.66
CA TYR A 57 -4.99 -3.53 -9.34
C TYR A 57 -5.54 -4.14 -10.63
N SER A 58 -5.38 -5.45 -10.78
CA SER A 58 -6.03 -6.19 -11.86
C SER A 58 -7.55 -6.16 -11.70
N ASP A 59 -8.25 -6.26 -12.83
CA ASP A 59 -9.69 -6.43 -12.86
C ASP A 59 -10.11 -7.69 -12.05
N TRP A 60 -11.26 -7.63 -11.38
CA TRP A 60 -11.76 -8.70 -10.53
C TRP A 60 -12.88 -9.46 -11.23
N PRO A 61 -12.80 -10.80 -11.34
CA PRO A 61 -13.94 -11.56 -11.82
C PRO A 61 -15.10 -11.41 -10.85
N ALA A 62 -16.27 -11.04 -11.38
CA ALA A 62 -17.46 -10.72 -10.62
C ALA A 62 -18.52 -11.81 -10.81
N ARG A 63 -19.26 -11.78 -11.93
CA ARG A 63 -20.44 -12.63 -12.16
C ARG A 63 -20.34 -13.37 -13.49
N VAL A 64 -21.20 -14.37 -13.65
CA VAL A 64 -21.43 -15.07 -14.92
C VAL A 64 -22.81 -14.69 -15.43
N ILE A 65 -22.89 -14.27 -16.69
CA ILE A 65 -24.15 -13.90 -17.35
C ILE A 65 -24.34 -14.67 -18.66
N ASP A 66 -25.58 -14.81 -19.13
CA ASP A 66 -25.89 -15.36 -20.46
C ASP A 66 -25.74 -14.31 -21.58
N GLY A 67 -25.98 -14.73 -22.83
CA GLY A 67 -25.91 -13.86 -24.01
C GLY A 67 -26.95 -12.72 -24.02
N GLU A 68 -28.05 -12.86 -23.28
CA GLU A 68 -29.04 -11.80 -23.09
C GLU A 68 -28.76 -10.91 -21.87
N GLY A 69 -27.70 -11.21 -21.10
CA GLY A 69 -27.28 -10.49 -19.92
C GLY A 69 -28.01 -10.89 -18.62
N ARG A 70 -28.69 -12.04 -18.58
CA ARG A 70 -29.29 -12.58 -17.35
C ARG A 70 -28.20 -13.23 -16.50
N GLU A 71 -28.32 -13.07 -15.19
CA GLU A 71 -27.36 -13.63 -14.24
C GLU A 71 -27.48 -15.16 -14.16
N ILE A 72 -26.37 -15.85 -14.39
CA ILE A 72 -26.20 -17.29 -14.21
C ILE A 72 -25.59 -17.59 -12.85
N ALA A 73 -24.62 -16.76 -12.42
CA ALA A 73 -24.03 -16.87 -11.10
C ALA A 73 -23.55 -15.51 -10.55
N PRO A 74 -23.80 -15.20 -9.28
CA PRO A 74 -23.42 -13.93 -8.66
C PRO A 74 -21.94 -13.87 -8.18
N ASP A 75 -21.25 -15.00 -8.09
CA ASP A 75 -19.81 -15.04 -7.80
C ASP A 75 -19.16 -16.06 -8.74
N TYR A 76 -18.36 -15.55 -9.68
CA TYR A 76 -17.60 -16.35 -10.64
C TYR A 76 -16.74 -17.42 -9.97
N ARG A 77 -16.02 -17.07 -8.90
CA ARG A 77 -15.05 -17.99 -8.28
C ARG A 77 -15.78 -19.13 -7.59
N ALA A 78 -16.83 -18.82 -6.84
CA ALA A 78 -17.67 -19.82 -6.20
C ALA A 78 -18.32 -20.74 -7.25
N TRP A 79 -18.77 -20.16 -8.36
CA TRP A 79 -19.33 -20.93 -9.47
C TRP A 79 -18.31 -21.86 -10.12
N ILE A 80 -17.10 -21.37 -10.44
CA ILE A 80 -16.01 -22.20 -10.98
C ILE A 80 -15.62 -23.32 -10.03
N ASP A 81 -15.52 -23.05 -8.72
CA ASP A 81 -15.23 -24.10 -7.74
C ASP A 81 -16.31 -25.18 -7.72
N ALA A 82 -17.58 -24.79 -7.82
CA ALA A 82 -18.69 -25.75 -7.94
C ALA A 82 -18.64 -26.56 -9.25
N GLN A 83 -18.31 -25.92 -10.38
CA GLN A 83 -18.14 -26.61 -11.66
C GLN A 83 -16.98 -27.61 -11.61
N LEU A 84 -15.84 -27.21 -11.05
CA LEU A 84 -14.68 -28.10 -10.90
C LEU A 84 -14.98 -29.29 -9.99
N ALA A 85 -15.74 -29.08 -8.91
CA ALA A 85 -16.17 -30.16 -8.03
C ALA A 85 -17.14 -31.15 -8.74
N ALA A 86 -18.02 -30.65 -9.60
CA ALA A 86 -19.00 -31.47 -10.33
C ALA A 86 -18.39 -32.25 -11.50
N HIS A 87 -17.43 -31.66 -12.22
CA HIS A 87 -16.88 -32.21 -13.47
C HIS A 87 -15.47 -32.82 -13.31
N GLY A 88 -14.78 -32.56 -12.20
CA GLY A 88 -13.50 -33.19 -11.84
C GLY A 88 -12.26 -32.68 -12.59
N SER A 89 -12.40 -32.03 -13.74
CA SER A 89 -11.27 -31.45 -14.50
C SER A 89 -11.67 -30.20 -15.27
N VAL A 90 -10.69 -29.35 -15.61
CA VAL A 90 -10.92 -28.15 -16.42
C VAL A 90 -11.47 -28.49 -17.80
N SER A 91 -10.93 -29.53 -18.47
CA SER A 91 -11.45 -29.96 -19.78
C SER A 91 -12.92 -30.34 -19.71
N ALA A 92 -13.30 -31.13 -18.69
CA ALA A 92 -14.69 -31.56 -18.53
C ALA A 92 -15.64 -30.39 -18.24
N VAL A 93 -15.20 -29.37 -17.48
CA VAL A 93 -15.97 -28.14 -17.27
C VAL A 93 -16.16 -27.39 -18.60
N ILE A 94 -15.08 -27.18 -19.35
CA ILE A 94 -15.14 -26.45 -20.62
C ILE A 94 -16.01 -27.19 -21.63
N ASP A 95 -15.89 -28.52 -21.72
CA ASP A 95 -16.71 -29.33 -22.62
C ASP A 95 -18.19 -29.28 -22.24
N ALA A 96 -18.52 -29.32 -20.94
CA ALA A 96 -19.90 -29.24 -20.46
C ALA A 96 -20.57 -27.89 -20.75
N HIS A 97 -19.78 -26.81 -20.85
CA HIS A 97 -20.27 -25.45 -21.07
C HIS A 97 -19.90 -24.86 -22.43
N ARG A 98 -19.43 -25.68 -23.37
CA ARG A 98 -18.94 -25.25 -24.69
C ARG A 98 -19.94 -24.41 -25.48
N GLU A 99 -21.22 -24.74 -25.37
CA GLU A 99 -22.32 -24.07 -26.10
C GLU A 99 -23.15 -23.14 -25.19
N SER A 100 -22.69 -22.88 -23.96
CA SER A 100 -23.42 -22.08 -22.98
C SER A 100 -23.59 -20.61 -23.37
N GLY A 101 -22.65 -20.07 -24.15
CA GLY A 101 -22.60 -18.64 -24.46
C GLY A 101 -22.41 -17.74 -23.24
N TYR A 102 -21.81 -18.26 -22.16
CA TYR A 102 -21.64 -17.51 -20.91
C TYR A 102 -20.53 -16.47 -20.98
N TRP A 103 -20.83 -15.28 -20.47
CA TRP A 103 -19.92 -14.15 -20.38
C TRP A 103 -19.48 -13.89 -18.95
N LEU A 104 -18.23 -13.49 -18.80
CA LEU A 104 -17.66 -13.06 -17.54
C LEU A 104 -17.85 -11.55 -17.38
N THR A 105 -18.51 -11.14 -16.30
CA THR A 105 -18.41 -9.75 -15.87
C THR A 105 -17.19 -9.57 -14.97
N GLU A 106 -16.53 -8.44 -15.12
CA GLU A 106 -15.36 -8.06 -14.36
C GLU A 106 -15.58 -6.67 -13.75
N ILE A 107 -15.01 -6.44 -12.57
CA ILE A 107 -14.99 -5.14 -11.93
C ILE A 107 -13.62 -4.54 -12.19
N ARG A 108 -13.59 -3.31 -12.72
CA ARG A 108 -12.39 -2.47 -12.70
C ARG A 108 -12.31 -1.74 -11.37
N PRO A 109 -11.34 -2.05 -10.49
CA PRO A 109 -11.21 -1.40 -9.19
C PRO A 109 -10.22 -0.23 -9.24
N LEU A 110 -10.60 0.89 -8.63
CA LEU A 110 -9.69 2.01 -8.34
C LEU A 110 -9.70 2.26 -6.83
N LEU A 111 -8.52 2.27 -6.18
CA LEU A 111 -8.44 2.56 -4.75
C LEU A 111 -8.16 4.03 -4.52
N HIS A 112 -9.12 4.74 -3.95
CA HIS A 112 -9.00 6.13 -3.58
C HIS A 112 -8.64 6.29 -2.10
N TYR A 113 -7.71 7.19 -1.82
CA TYR A 113 -7.35 7.55 -0.47
C TYR A 113 -7.85 8.94 -0.10
N PHE A 114 -8.47 9.03 1.07
CA PHE A 114 -8.91 10.26 1.69
C PHE A 114 -8.27 10.39 3.07
N VAL A 115 -8.06 11.62 3.52
CA VAL A 115 -7.56 11.87 4.88
C VAL A 115 -8.31 13.00 5.54
N HIS A 116 -8.44 12.90 6.86
CA HIS A 116 -8.90 13.97 7.72
C HIS A 116 -7.79 14.31 8.72
N ASP A 117 -7.10 15.43 8.47
CA ASP A 117 -6.02 15.91 9.34
C ASP A 117 -6.60 16.57 10.59
N ARG A 118 -6.16 16.12 11.77
CA ARG A 118 -6.59 16.66 13.06
C ARG A 118 -5.59 17.66 13.63
N GLY A 119 -4.51 17.97 12.89
CA GLY A 119 -3.46 18.91 13.29
C GLY A 119 -2.53 18.36 14.38
N GLY A 120 -1.61 19.19 14.86
CA GLY A 120 -0.63 18.78 15.88
C GLY A 120 0.37 17.76 15.35
N ALA A 121 0.55 16.63 16.04
CA ALA A 121 1.47 15.57 15.63
C ALA A 121 1.22 15.09 14.19
N GLN A 122 2.27 14.68 13.48
CA GLN A 122 2.19 14.31 12.06
C GLN A 122 1.42 12.99 11.81
N ASP A 123 1.31 12.14 12.83
CA ASP A 123 0.51 10.91 12.83
C ASP A 123 -0.96 11.13 13.22
N ASN A 124 -1.35 12.36 13.64
CA ASN A 124 -2.69 12.68 14.11
C ASN A 124 -3.68 12.97 12.97
N PHE A 125 -4.06 11.92 12.25
CA PHE A 125 -5.06 11.99 11.19
C PHE A 125 -5.83 10.68 11.05
N ALA A 126 -7.01 10.75 10.42
CA ALA A 126 -7.71 9.58 9.93
C ALA A 126 -7.40 9.38 8.43
N GLN A 127 -7.21 8.13 8.02
CA GLN A 127 -7.04 7.75 6.61
C GLN A 127 -8.15 6.80 6.19
N PHE A 128 -8.74 7.03 5.02
CA PHE A 128 -9.79 6.19 4.45
C PHE A 128 -9.32 5.66 3.11
N ALA A 129 -9.44 4.35 2.91
CA ALA A 129 -9.27 3.70 1.63
C ALA A 129 -10.65 3.29 1.11
N VAL A 130 -10.99 3.73 -0.10
CA VAL A 130 -12.32 3.54 -0.70
C VAL A 130 -12.16 3.03 -2.12
N TRP A 131 -12.71 1.86 -2.41
CA TRP A 131 -12.80 1.36 -3.78
C TRP A 131 -13.84 2.15 -4.57
N GLU A 132 -13.50 2.53 -5.79
CA GLU A 132 -14.45 2.83 -6.87
C GLU A 132 -14.47 1.61 -7.80
N GLU A 133 -15.66 1.05 -7.99
CA GLU A 133 -15.86 -0.21 -8.70
C GLU A 133 -16.76 0.04 -9.92
N GLN A 134 -16.23 -0.21 -11.12
CA GLN A 134 -17.01 -0.21 -12.36
C GLN A 134 -17.10 -1.62 -12.92
N GLU A 135 -18.30 -2.20 -12.94
CA GLU A 135 -18.54 -3.48 -13.60
C GLU A 135 -18.59 -3.31 -15.13
N TYR A 136 -18.05 -4.30 -15.86
CA TYR A 136 -18.09 -4.37 -17.32
C TYR A 136 -18.13 -5.82 -17.80
N VAL A 137 -18.43 -6.01 -19.09
CA VAL A 137 -18.30 -7.28 -19.79
C VAL A 137 -17.48 -7.08 -21.07
N GLU A 138 -16.57 -8.00 -21.35
CA GLU A 138 -15.69 -7.94 -22.54
C GLU A 138 -15.36 -9.32 -23.12
N ARG A 139 -15.49 -10.41 -22.35
CA ARG A 139 -15.09 -11.75 -22.79
C ARG A 139 -15.98 -12.87 -22.28
N ALA A 140 -16.00 -13.96 -23.04
CA ALA A 140 -16.62 -15.21 -22.63
C ALA A 140 -15.90 -15.80 -21.40
N VAL A 141 -16.60 -16.64 -20.64
CA VAL A 141 -16.01 -17.37 -19.51
C VAL A 141 -14.99 -18.41 -19.97
N PHE A 142 -15.31 -19.09 -21.07
CA PHE A 142 -14.54 -20.22 -21.58
C PHE A 142 -13.94 -19.93 -22.95
N PRO A 143 -12.83 -20.60 -23.30
CA PRO A 143 -12.22 -20.45 -24.61
C PRO A 143 -13.13 -20.99 -25.72
N SER A 144 -13.15 -20.31 -26.87
CA SER A 144 -13.93 -20.77 -28.03
C SER A 144 -13.20 -21.86 -28.82
N ASP A 145 -11.87 -21.94 -28.69
CA ASP A 145 -11.04 -22.95 -29.34
C ASP A 145 -10.01 -23.59 -28.39
N PRO A 146 -10.23 -24.85 -27.95
CA PRO A 146 -9.33 -25.52 -27.01
C PRO A 146 -7.98 -25.94 -27.62
N ARG A 147 -7.78 -25.78 -28.94
CA ARG A 147 -6.55 -26.22 -29.64
C ARG A 147 -5.32 -25.40 -29.27
N TRP A 148 -5.50 -24.18 -28.77
CA TRP A 148 -4.42 -23.27 -28.39
C TRP A 148 -4.03 -23.35 -26.90
N GLY A 149 -4.54 -24.38 -26.21
CA GLY A 149 -4.26 -24.67 -24.80
C GLY A 149 -5.43 -24.32 -23.89
N LEU A 150 -5.68 -25.18 -22.91
CA LEU A 150 -6.67 -24.96 -21.86
C LEU A 150 -6.02 -24.27 -20.66
N PRO A 151 -6.73 -23.41 -19.92
CA PRO A 151 -6.22 -22.88 -18.67
C PRO A 151 -6.00 -24.02 -17.66
N ASP A 152 -5.04 -23.86 -16.77
CA ASP A 152 -4.95 -24.71 -15.60
C ASP A 152 -6.05 -24.36 -14.56
N VAL A 153 -6.15 -25.16 -13.49
CA VAL A 153 -7.16 -24.96 -12.44
C VAL A 153 -7.02 -23.58 -11.75
N ASN A 154 -5.80 -23.10 -11.54
CA ASN A 154 -5.54 -21.83 -10.89
C ASN A 154 -5.83 -20.65 -11.82
N GLU A 155 -5.47 -20.77 -13.10
CA GLU A 155 -5.79 -19.79 -14.14
C GLU A 155 -7.30 -19.63 -14.28
N LEU A 156 -8.04 -20.75 -14.37
CA LEU A 156 -9.50 -20.72 -14.40
C LEU A 156 -10.07 -20.06 -13.14
N ARG A 157 -9.63 -20.44 -11.93
CA ARG A 157 -10.08 -19.82 -10.67
C ARG A 157 -9.79 -18.32 -10.57
N ARG A 158 -8.69 -17.86 -11.16
CA ARG A 158 -8.29 -16.45 -11.18
C ARG A 158 -8.96 -15.67 -12.31
N ALA A 159 -9.64 -16.36 -13.23
CA ALA A 159 -10.04 -15.83 -14.52
C ALA A 159 -8.83 -15.25 -15.28
N SER A 160 -7.63 -15.81 -15.13
CA SER A 160 -6.47 -15.38 -15.90
C SER A 160 -6.65 -15.88 -17.33
N GLY A 161 -7.16 -15.04 -18.22
CA GLY A 161 -7.40 -15.42 -19.60
C GLY A 161 -6.09 -15.75 -20.33
N ASN A 162 -6.15 -16.69 -21.27
CA ASN A 162 -5.03 -17.04 -22.14
C ASN A 162 -5.18 -16.43 -23.55
N GLY A 163 -6.25 -15.64 -23.78
CA GLY A 163 -6.50 -14.92 -25.03
C GLY A 163 -7.23 -15.75 -26.09
N THR A 164 -7.70 -16.94 -25.73
CA THR A 164 -8.47 -17.83 -26.62
C THR A 164 -9.98 -17.73 -26.40
N GLU A 165 -10.41 -16.90 -25.46
CA GLU A 165 -11.81 -16.57 -25.23
C GLU A 165 -12.34 -15.63 -26.32
N GLU A 166 -13.62 -15.80 -26.65
CA GLU A 166 -14.33 -14.81 -27.45
C GLU A 166 -14.34 -13.45 -26.72
N ARG A 167 -14.09 -12.37 -27.47
CA ARG A 167 -14.06 -11.01 -26.95
C ARG A 167 -14.95 -10.09 -27.77
N ILE A 168 -15.57 -9.15 -27.09
CA ILE A 168 -16.34 -8.05 -27.66
C ILE A 168 -15.72 -6.71 -27.25
N GLU A 169 -16.22 -5.63 -27.84
CA GLU A 169 -15.94 -4.30 -27.32
C GLU A 169 -16.45 -4.21 -25.87
N ARG A 170 -15.59 -3.69 -24.98
CA ARG A 170 -15.91 -3.56 -23.56
C ARG A 170 -17.19 -2.74 -23.37
N ARG A 171 -18.19 -3.35 -22.73
CA ARG A 171 -19.44 -2.69 -22.35
C ARG A 171 -19.52 -2.54 -20.84
N THR A 172 -19.64 -1.31 -20.36
CA THR A 172 -19.86 -1.01 -18.94
C THR A 172 -21.26 -1.44 -18.51
N LEU A 173 -21.36 -2.00 -17.30
CA LEU A 173 -22.60 -2.45 -16.68
C LEU A 173 -22.88 -1.58 -15.45
N GLY A 174 -23.99 -0.84 -15.50
CA GLY A 174 -24.38 0.06 -14.43
C GLY A 174 -23.43 1.24 -14.20
N GLU A 175 -23.76 2.03 -13.19
CA GLU A 175 -22.95 3.16 -12.72
C GLU A 175 -21.85 2.67 -11.77
N PRO A 176 -20.70 3.36 -11.72
CA PRO A 176 -19.64 3.03 -10.76
C PRO A 176 -20.10 3.31 -9.33
N ARG A 177 -19.61 2.51 -8.38
CA ARG A 177 -20.01 2.58 -6.96
C ARG A 177 -18.81 2.65 -6.04
N TYR A 178 -19.00 3.22 -4.85
CA TYR A 178 -17.99 3.19 -3.80
C TYR A 178 -18.17 2.00 -2.85
N THR A 179 -17.06 1.43 -2.39
CA THR A 179 -17.02 0.49 -1.27
C THR A 179 -15.95 0.93 -0.28
N LEU A 180 -16.31 1.10 1.00
CA LEU A 180 -15.32 1.40 2.04
C LEU A 180 -14.45 0.16 2.31
N GLN A 181 -13.15 0.28 2.03
CA GLN A 181 -12.18 -0.78 2.29
C GLN A 181 -11.67 -0.70 3.73
N GLU A 182 -11.16 0.47 4.12
CA GLU A 182 -10.50 0.70 5.42
C GLU A 182 -10.76 2.13 5.89
N ALA A 183 -10.88 2.31 7.21
CA ALA A 183 -10.90 3.61 7.87
C ALA A 183 -10.00 3.54 9.12
N THR A 184 -8.82 4.12 9.04
CA THR A 184 -7.75 3.94 10.04
C THR A 184 -7.50 5.23 10.81
N ASP A 185 -7.50 5.14 12.15
CA ASP A 185 -6.94 6.16 13.02
C ASP A 185 -5.41 5.99 13.07
N MET A 186 -4.68 6.83 12.32
CA MET A 186 -3.24 6.63 12.14
C MET A 186 -2.45 6.88 13.41
N GLN A 187 -2.93 7.72 14.32
CA GLN A 187 -2.27 7.94 15.61
C GLN A 187 -2.38 6.71 16.49
N ARG A 188 -3.57 6.11 16.57
CA ARG A 188 -3.77 4.84 17.30
C ARG A 188 -2.99 3.70 16.66
N PHE A 189 -2.98 3.62 15.33
CA PHE A 189 -2.20 2.64 14.59
C PHE A 189 -0.71 2.74 14.91
N VAL A 190 -0.13 3.95 14.82
CA VAL A 190 1.29 4.21 15.08
C VAL A 190 1.66 3.89 16.53
N ALA A 191 0.81 4.27 17.49
CA ALA A 191 1.01 3.96 18.90
C ALA A 191 1.00 2.45 19.17
N LEU A 192 0.02 1.73 18.62
CA LEU A 192 -0.10 0.28 18.76
C LEU A 192 1.09 -0.44 18.11
N ALA A 193 1.42 -0.08 16.86
CA ALA A 193 2.51 -0.69 16.13
C ALA A 193 3.87 -0.46 16.82
N GLY A 194 4.10 0.76 17.34
CA GLY A 194 5.27 1.07 18.15
C GLY A 194 5.33 0.19 19.41
N ALA A 195 4.24 0.11 20.19
CA ALA A 195 4.19 -0.70 21.40
C ALA A 195 4.43 -2.20 21.12
N THR A 196 3.78 -2.75 20.10
CA THR A 196 3.96 -4.15 19.67
C THR A 196 5.40 -4.41 19.23
N TRP A 197 5.98 -3.51 18.43
CA TRP A 197 7.36 -3.64 17.99
C TRP A 197 8.35 -3.58 19.15
N HIS A 198 8.14 -2.65 20.10
CA HIS A 198 8.99 -2.52 21.28
C HIS A 198 8.92 -3.77 22.19
N ALA A 199 7.72 -4.28 22.47
CA ALA A 199 7.54 -5.48 23.27
C ALA A 199 8.28 -6.68 22.64
N ARG A 200 8.17 -6.85 21.32
CA ARG A 200 8.89 -7.90 20.60
C ARG A 200 10.41 -7.69 20.66
N ARG A 201 10.89 -6.46 20.41
CA ARG A 201 12.32 -6.14 20.50
C ARG A 201 12.89 -6.40 21.89
N GLN A 202 12.15 -6.14 22.96
CA GLN A 202 12.59 -6.49 24.30
C GLN A 202 12.74 -8.02 24.45
N ALA A 203 11.71 -8.77 24.06
CA ALA A 203 11.77 -10.24 24.12
C ALA A 203 12.88 -10.85 23.25
N GLU A 204 13.10 -10.33 22.04
CA GLU A 204 14.18 -10.74 21.14
C GLU A 204 15.56 -10.39 21.70
N GLY A 205 15.71 -9.17 22.26
CA GLY A 205 16.95 -8.68 22.84
C GLY A 205 17.40 -9.50 24.06
N ASP A 206 16.44 -9.95 24.87
CA ASP A 206 16.69 -10.72 26.09
C ASP A 206 16.89 -12.23 25.82
N ARG A 207 16.78 -12.65 24.55
CA ARG A 207 17.03 -14.04 24.16
C ARG A 207 18.50 -14.39 24.41
N ARG A 208 18.71 -15.41 25.25
CA ARG A 208 20.03 -15.94 25.57
C ARG A 208 20.57 -16.79 24.43
N LEU A 209 21.84 -16.57 24.11
CA LEU A 209 22.63 -17.27 23.11
C LEU A 209 23.91 -17.78 23.77
N VAL A 210 24.43 -18.89 23.25
CA VAL A 210 25.73 -19.41 23.65
C VAL A 210 26.69 -19.17 22.51
N GLU A 211 27.66 -18.27 22.71
CA GLU A 211 28.76 -18.10 21.78
C GLU A 211 29.85 -19.11 22.15
N ARG A 212 30.24 -19.93 21.17
CA ARG A 212 31.29 -20.93 21.34
C ARG A 212 32.45 -20.60 20.41
N ASN A 213 33.63 -20.45 20.99
CA ASN A 213 34.87 -20.37 20.23
C ASN A 213 35.20 -21.76 19.66
N LEU A 214 35.17 -21.89 18.33
CA LEU A 214 35.41 -23.17 17.67
C LEU A 214 36.87 -23.65 17.74
N THR A 215 37.81 -22.76 18.08
CA THR A 215 39.25 -23.06 18.19
C THR A 215 39.65 -23.42 19.61
N THR A 216 39.21 -22.65 20.61
CA THR A 216 39.57 -22.89 22.03
C THR A 216 38.58 -23.80 22.75
N GLY A 217 37.36 -23.95 22.22
CA GLY A 217 36.26 -24.69 22.83
C GLY A 217 35.54 -23.93 23.95
N GLU A 218 36.01 -22.74 24.31
CA GLU A 218 35.39 -21.89 25.33
C GLU A 218 33.98 -21.46 24.89
N ALA A 219 33.06 -21.42 25.85
CA ALA A 219 31.70 -20.97 25.65
C ALA A 219 31.34 -19.89 26.67
N ARG A 220 30.62 -18.87 26.22
CA ARG A 220 30.00 -17.87 27.10
C ARG A 220 28.53 -17.69 26.74
N GLU A 221 27.72 -17.43 27.74
CA GLU A 221 26.31 -17.08 27.59
C GLU A 221 26.18 -15.56 27.51
N LEU A 222 25.41 -15.08 26.54
CA LEU A 222 25.14 -13.67 26.32
C LEU A 222 23.80 -13.49 25.63
N THR A 223 23.21 -12.32 25.79
CA THR A 223 21.95 -11.95 25.16
C THR A 223 22.17 -11.45 23.74
N VAL A 224 21.11 -11.46 22.91
CA VAL A 224 21.14 -10.82 21.58
C VAL A 224 21.54 -9.35 21.68
N ARG A 225 21.08 -8.66 22.74
CA ARG A 225 21.41 -7.27 23.04
C ARG A 225 22.91 -7.05 23.28
N GLU A 226 23.56 -7.92 24.06
CA GLU A 226 25.01 -7.85 24.30
C GLU A 226 25.82 -8.18 23.04
N LEU A 227 25.29 -9.04 22.16
CA LEU A 227 25.89 -9.39 20.87
C LEU A 227 25.77 -8.28 19.81
N THR A 228 24.78 -7.39 19.94
CA THR A 228 24.40 -6.45 18.88
C THR A 228 24.61 -5.01 19.35
N PRO A 229 25.74 -4.37 19.04
CA PRO A 229 25.98 -2.97 19.39
C PRO A 229 24.86 -2.05 18.91
N GLY A 230 24.32 -1.24 19.82
CA GLY A 230 23.26 -0.28 19.50
C GLY A 230 21.85 -0.88 19.37
N TYR A 231 21.63 -2.13 19.80
CA TYR A 231 20.32 -2.80 19.76
C TYR A 231 19.15 -1.92 20.25
N ASP A 232 19.34 -1.25 21.39
CA ASP A 232 18.34 -0.39 22.03
C ASP A 232 18.13 0.99 21.38
N ARG A 233 19.01 1.39 20.47
CA ARG A 233 18.90 2.71 19.81
C ARG A 233 17.85 2.69 18.70
N GLN A 234 17.58 1.52 18.14
CA GLN A 234 16.64 1.38 17.04
C GLN A 234 15.23 1.68 17.52
N ARG A 235 14.48 2.38 16.66
CA ARG A 235 13.06 2.66 16.87
C ARG A 235 12.26 1.95 15.78
N TRP A 236 10.96 1.76 16.02
CA TRP A 236 10.08 1.26 14.97
C TRP A 236 10.10 2.24 13.78
N PRO A 237 10.44 1.77 12.55
CA PRO A 237 10.59 2.66 11.39
C PRO A 237 9.37 3.52 11.10
N GLY A 238 8.16 3.00 11.35
CA GLY A 238 6.92 3.76 11.15
C GLY A 238 6.82 5.00 12.03
N ARG A 239 7.24 4.92 13.31
CA ARG A 239 7.30 6.10 14.18
C ARG A 239 8.38 7.07 13.71
N ARG A 240 9.55 6.53 13.36
CA ARG A 240 10.69 7.34 12.89
C ARG A 240 10.33 8.16 11.66
N PHE A 241 9.53 7.63 10.73
CA PHE A 241 9.05 8.39 9.57
C PHE A 241 8.35 9.71 9.96
N PHE A 242 7.44 9.68 10.94
CA PHE A 242 6.73 10.88 11.39
C PHE A 242 7.60 11.81 12.22
N ASP A 243 8.52 11.26 13.03
CA ASP A 243 9.50 12.05 13.77
C ASP A 243 10.46 12.78 12.80
N ASP A 244 11.03 12.08 11.81
CA ASP A 244 11.90 12.65 10.79
C ASP A 244 11.17 13.66 9.90
N TRP A 245 9.88 13.45 9.60
CA TRP A 245 9.05 14.47 8.96
C TRP A 245 8.94 15.73 9.82
N THR A 246 8.61 15.57 11.10
CA THR A 246 8.43 16.68 12.05
C THR A 246 9.71 17.50 12.19
N ASP A 247 10.85 16.83 12.30
CA ASP A 247 12.16 17.45 12.51
C ASP A 247 12.80 18.00 11.23
N SER A 248 12.25 17.72 10.05
CA SER A 248 12.78 18.19 8.77
C SER A 248 12.32 19.61 8.41
N SER A 249 12.97 20.23 7.43
CA SER A 249 12.54 21.48 6.82
C SER A 249 11.09 21.42 6.29
N ALA A 250 10.62 20.25 5.83
CA ALA A 250 9.22 20.08 5.41
C ALA A 250 8.27 20.25 6.61
N GLY A 251 8.54 19.56 7.72
CA GLY A 251 7.77 19.69 8.95
C GLY A 251 7.79 21.11 9.51
N HIS A 252 8.97 21.74 9.56
CA HIS A 252 9.14 23.12 10.01
C HIS A 252 8.43 24.15 9.12
N ALA A 253 8.31 23.89 7.81
CA ALA A 253 7.53 24.70 6.88
C ALA A 253 6.00 24.51 7.06
N GLY A 254 5.55 23.65 7.97
CA GLY A 254 4.15 23.37 8.24
C GLY A 254 3.52 22.33 7.31
N GLU A 255 4.32 21.62 6.51
CA GLU A 255 3.81 20.56 5.64
C GLU A 255 3.27 19.38 6.46
N ARG A 256 2.13 18.86 6.01
CA ARG A 256 1.44 17.73 6.66
C ARG A 256 1.78 16.45 5.91
N ALA A 257 2.34 15.46 6.60
CA ALA A 257 2.73 14.18 6.01
C ALA A 257 1.54 13.51 5.28
N CYS A 258 0.37 13.50 5.92
CA CYS A 258 -0.87 12.96 5.36
C CYS A 258 -1.39 13.75 4.14
N ALA A 259 -0.87 14.94 3.83
CA ALA A 259 -1.21 15.68 2.61
C ALA A 259 -0.46 15.25 1.38
N ARG A 260 0.58 14.52 1.62
CA ARG A 260 1.67 14.36 0.71
C ARG A 260 1.86 12.84 0.49
N TRP A 261 1.62 12.02 1.52
CA TRP A 261 1.76 10.57 1.57
C TRP A 261 0.48 9.92 2.11
N THR A 262 0.14 8.73 1.62
CA THR A 262 -0.75 7.76 2.30
C THR A 262 0.09 6.61 2.82
N PHE A 263 -0.51 5.78 3.68
CA PHE A 263 0.19 4.72 4.39
C PHE A 263 -0.56 3.41 4.19
N ASN A 264 0.01 2.49 3.43
CA ASN A 264 -0.56 1.17 3.25
C ASN A 264 -0.25 0.33 4.49
N THR A 265 -1.23 0.23 5.41
CA THR A 265 -1.07 -0.44 6.70
C THR A 265 -1.17 -1.96 6.57
N SER A 266 -0.35 -2.67 7.32
CA SER A 266 -0.43 -4.12 7.51
C SER A 266 -0.51 -4.46 8.99
N ASP A 267 -1.35 -5.44 9.30
CA ASP A 267 -1.54 -5.97 10.65
C ASP A 267 -1.84 -7.45 10.51
N TYR A 268 -0.87 -8.28 10.90
CA TYR A 268 -1.01 -9.73 10.82
C TYR A 268 -0.49 -10.38 12.10
N THR A 269 -1.15 -11.46 12.50
CA THR A 269 -0.70 -12.31 13.61
C THR A 269 -0.15 -13.60 13.02
N GLU A 270 1.10 -13.91 13.34
CA GLU A 270 1.73 -15.16 12.97
C GLU A 270 1.02 -16.35 13.65
N PRO A 271 1.11 -17.57 13.09
CA PRO A 271 0.56 -18.76 13.75
C PRO A 271 1.05 -18.97 15.19
N GLY A 272 2.25 -18.46 15.53
CA GLY A 272 2.82 -18.48 16.88
C GLY A 272 2.32 -17.38 17.83
N GLY A 273 1.37 -16.55 17.40
CA GLY A 273 0.76 -15.49 18.22
C GLY A 273 1.48 -14.14 18.19
N GLY A 274 2.63 -14.03 17.53
CA GLY A 274 3.33 -12.76 17.32
C GLY A 274 2.52 -11.85 16.39
N ARG A 275 2.09 -10.68 16.87
CA ARG A 275 1.41 -9.67 16.04
C ARG A 275 2.44 -8.72 15.44
N HIS A 276 2.28 -8.39 14.17
CA HIS A 276 3.16 -7.52 13.41
C HIS A 276 2.34 -6.43 12.76
N LEU A 277 2.67 -5.19 13.08
CA LEU A 277 2.09 -4.02 12.45
C LEU A 277 3.17 -3.23 11.73
N ASN A 278 2.90 -2.85 10.49
CA ASN A 278 3.76 -1.97 9.73
C ASN A 278 2.95 -1.10 8.78
N PHE A 279 3.58 -0.12 8.15
CA PHE A 279 3.02 0.50 6.96
C PHE A 279 4.09 0.72 5.91
N VAL A 280 3.65 0.80 4.65
CA VAL A 280 4.47 1.25 3.54
C VAL A 280 3.98 2.65 3.13
N PRO A 281 4.82 3.70 3.25
CA PRO A 281 4.47 5.02 2.76
C PRO A 281 4.27 5.00 1.25
N GLN A 282 3.32 5.80 0.78
CA GLN A 282 2.91 5.88 -0.61
C GLN A 282 2.78 7.34 -0.99
N TRP A 283 3.62 7.84 -1.90
CA TRP A 283 3.57 9.26 -2.30
C TRP A 283 2.27 9.59 -3.06
N ALA A 284 1.66 10.74 -2.75
CA ALA A 284 0.38 11.22 -3.29
C ALA A 284 0.50 12.05 -4.57
N HIS A 285 1.73 12.27 -5.01
CA HIS A 285 2.01 13.06 -6.18
C HIS A 285 1.37 12.45 -7.44
N THR A 286 0.61 13.27 -8.17
CA THR A 286 -0.12 12.88 -9.40
C THR A 286 0.53 13.39 -10.69
N ARG A 287 1.62 14.18 -10.57
CA ARG A 287 2.38 14.64 -11.73
C ARG A 287 3.21 13.48 -12.29
N LYS A 288 3.87 13.65 -13.44
CA LYS A 288 4.95 12.74 -13.84
C LYS A 288 6.27 13.35 -13.41
N ILE A 289 6.96 12.71 -12.47
CA ILE A 289 8.31 13.13 -12.07
C ILE A 289 9.31 12.10 -12.54
N ALA A 290 10.31 12.57 -13.27
CA ALA A 290 11.41 11.73 -13.73
C ALA A 290 12.34 11.40 -12.56
N ALA A 291 12.75 10.15 -12.48
CA ALA A 291 13.81 9.73 -11.58
C ALA A 291 15.12 10.48 -11.89
N LEU A 292 15.89 10.79 -10.85
CA LEU A 292 17.21 11.39 -11.02
C LEU A 292 18.18 10.36 -11.62
N LYS A 293 18.54 10.56 -12.89
CA LYS A 293 19.48 9.72 -13.64
C LYS A 293 20.83 10.41 -13.83
N ASP A 294 21.85 9.59 -14.11
CA ASP A 294 23.23 10.02 -14.44
C ASP A 294 23.89 10.92 -13.40
N THR A 295 23.46 10.81 -12.13
CA THR A 295 23.99 11.63 -11.04
C THR A 295 25.44 11.29 -10.68
N HIS A 296 25.94 10.12 -11.07
CA HIS A 296 27.34 9.70 -10.87
C HIS A 296 28.36 10.62 -11.56
N ARG A 297 27.94 11.37 -12.58
CA ARG A 297 28.80 12.33 -13.31
C ARG A 297 28.83 13.72 -12.70
N LEU A 298 27.93 13.99 -11.75
CA LEU A 298 27.82 15.29 -11.11
C LEU A 298 28.77 15.37 -9.93
N ASP A 299 29.37 16.53 -9.71
CA ASP A 299 30.04 16.86 -8.46
C ASP A 299 29.01 17.09 -7.33
N ALA A 300 29.49 17.42 -6.13
CA ALA A 300 28.65 17.64 -4.95
C ALA A 300 27.62 18.76 -5.18
N TYR A 301 28.06 19.90 -5.72
CA TYR A 301 27.19 21.05 -6.02
C TYR A 301 26.14 20.72 -7.09
N GLY A 302 26.55 20.06 -8.17
CA GLY A 302 25.65 19.67 -9.25
C GLY A 302 24.60 18.64 -8.82
N LEU A 303 24.98 17.68 -7.97
CA LEU A 303 24.03 16.73 -7.38
C LEU A 303 23.03 17.46 -6.47
N TYR A 304 23.52 18.24 -5.51
CA TYR A 304 22.67 18.94 -4.57
C TYR A 304 21.75 19.94 -5.27
N GLY A 305 22.25 20.67 -6.27
CA GLY A 305 21.43 21.54 -7.13
C GLY A 305 20.29 20.81 -7.84
N ARG A 306 20.51 19.57 -8.33
CA ARG A 306 19.44 18.75 -8.92
C ARG A 306 18.41 18.28 -7.89
N LEU A 307 18.85 17.99 -6.67
CA LEU A 307 17.95 17.60 -5.58
C LEU A 307 17.10 18.79 -5.12
N ASN A 308 17.65 20.00 -5.07
CA ASN A 308 16.88 21.22 -4.82
C ASN A 308 15.86 21.49 -5.93
N GLN A 309 16.23 21.31 -7.21
CA GLN A 309 15.27 21.38 -8.32
C GLN A 309 14.18 20.29 -8.22
N PHE A 310 14.50 19.12 -7.66
CA PHE A 310 13.51 18.09 -7.39
C PHE A 310 12.51 18.55 -6.32
N ASP A 311 13.00 19.14 -5.23
CA ASP A 311 12.17 19.72 -4.17
C ASP A 311 11.23 20.82 -4.71
N GLU A 312 11.75 21.73 -5.54
CA GLU A 312 10.95 22.77 -6.20
C GLU A 312 9.82 22.18 -7.06
N ARG A 313 10.08 21.07 -7.78
CA ARG A 313 9.07 20.38 -8.60
C ARG A 313 8.00 19.69 -7.76
N ILE A 314 8.37 19.18 -6.59
CA ILE A 314 7.43 18.62 -5.60
C ILE A 314 6.64 19.74 -4.90
N GLY A 315 7.27 20.90 -4.73
CA GLY A 315 6.73 22.04 -4.00
C GLY A 315 6.79 21.84 -2.48
N MET A 316 7.85 21.18 -1.98
CA MET A 316 8.19 21.18 -0.55
C MET A 316 9.70 20.99 -0.39
N PRO A 317 10.34 21.62 0.63
CA PRO A 317 11.75 21.40 0.90
C PRO A 317 12.00 19.98 1.38
N PHE A 318 13.22 19.47 1.15
CA PHE A 318 13.67 18.16 1.61
C PHE A 318 12.82 16.98 1.13
N ALA A 319 12.09 17.17 0.01
CA ALA A 319 11.28 16.12 -0.58
C ALA A 319 12.15 14.95 -1.05
N TRP A 320 13.29 15.24 -1.67
CA TRP A 320 14.19 14.22 -2.19
C TRP A 320 14.59 13.17 -1.15
N TYR A 321 14.69 13.53 0.13
CA TYR A 321 14.96 12.60 1.22
C TYR A 321 13.81 11.59 1.37
N PHE A 322 12.57 12.05 1.53
CA PHE A 322 11.40 11.18 1.70
C PHE A 322 11.11 10.32 0.47
N TYR A 323 11.38 10.82 -0.74
CA TYR A 323 11.33 10.01 -1.96
C TYR A 323 12.49 9.01 -2.07
N GLY A 324 13.64 9.34 -1.49
CA GLY A 324 14.82 8.49 -1.44
C GLY A 324 14.64 7.26 -0.56
N LEU A 325 13.76 7.34 0.45
CA LEU A 325 13.46 6.22 1.36
C LEU A 325 12.95 4.94 0.66
N HIS A 326 12.33 5.07 -0.52
CA HIS A 326 11.87 3.93 -1.34
C HIS A 326 12.80 3.60 -2.52
N GLY A 327 13.84 4.40 -2.77
CA GLY A 327 14.82 4.12 -3.82
C GLY A 327 14.30 4.22 -5.28
N ASN A 328 13.12 4.79 -5.52
CA ASN A 328 12.49 4.80 -6.85
C ASN A 328 12.90 6.03 -7.68
N LEU A 329 12.61 7.24 -7.19
CA LEU A 329 12.91 8.50 -7.89
C LEU A 329 14.26 9.10 -7.48
N VAL A 330 14.64 8.88 -6.22
CA VAL A 330 15.93 9.23 -5.62
C VAL A 330 16.49 7.92 -5.05
N LYS A 331 17.79 7.70 -5.22
CA LYS A 331 18.49 6.48 -4.77
C LYS A 331 19.26 6.75 -3.48
N SER A 332 19.44 5.75 -2.62
CA SER A 332 20.21 5.89 -1.36
C SER A 332 21.62 6.44 -1.59
N GLY A 333 22.32 5.97 -2.63
CA GLY A 333 23.66 6.48 -2.97
C GLY A 333 23.69 7.96 -3.38
N GLN A 334 22.55 8.56 -3.76
CA GLN A 334 22.46 10.01 -3.95
C GLN A 334 22.38 10.73 -2.60
N MET A 335 21.66 10.16 -1.63
CA MET A 335 21.52 10.69 -0.28
C MET A 335 22.83 10.59 0.52
N GLU A 336 23.53 9.45 0.42
CA GLU A 336 24.85 9.21 1.02
C GLU A 336 25.86 10.27 0.55
N ARG A 337 25.92 10.53 -0.76
CA ARG A 337 26.82 11.54 -1.33
C ARG A 337 26.50 12.97 -0.89
N VAL A 338 25.23 13.29 -0.63
CA VAL A 338 24.83 14.59 -0.07
C VAL A 338 25.32 14.70 1.37
N LEU A 339 25.19 13.63 2.16
CA LEU A 339 25.67 13.61 3.54
C LEU A 339 27.20 13.78 3.59
N GLU A 340 27.95 13.01 2.80
CA GLU A 340 29.40 13.13 2.69
C GLU A 340 29.83 14.55 2.28
N ALA A 341 29.14 15.15 1.31
CA ALA A 341 29.42 16.51 0.87
C ALA A 341 29.13 17.56 1.97
N ALA A 342 28.06 17.37 2.75
CA ALA A 342 27.74 18.25 3.87
C ALA A 342 28.79 18.13 4.99
N GLU A 343 29.21 16.91 5.33
CA GLU A 343 30.25 16.66 6.34
C GLU A 343 31.64 17.17 5.91
N ALA A 344 31.92 17.16 4.61
CA ALA A 344 33.12 17.76 4.03
C ALA A 344 33.05 19.29 3.87
N GLY A 345 31.93 19.92 4.23
CA GLY A 345 31.72 21.38 4.07
C GLY A 345 31.63 21.85 2.62
N LEU A 346 31.34 20.95 1.68
CA LEU A 346 31.21 21.25 0.25
C LEU A 346 29.83 21.81 -0.11
N ILE A 347 28.81 21.54 0.69
CA ILE A 347 27.46 22.08 0.52
C ILE A 347 26.91 22.54 1.86
N VAL A 348 25.89 23.40 1.82
CA VAL A 348 25.16 23.84 3.01
C VAL A 348 23.76 23.21 2.99
N LEU A 349 23.52 22.33 3.95
CA LEU A 349 22.22 21.74 4.23
C LEU A 349 21.66 22.40 5.50
N PRO A 350 20.34 22.69 5.60
CA PRO A 350 19.75 23.12 6.87
C PRO A 350 20.09 22.13 7.99
N GLU A 351 20.44 22.63 9.18
CA GLU A 351 20.88 21.78 10.30
C GLU A 351 19.85 20.69 10.66
N CYS A 352 18.56 21.04 10.57
CA CYS A 352 17.45 20.11 10.78
C CYS A 352 17.47 18.94 9.78
N ASP A 353 17.68 19.23 8.50
CA ASP A 353 17.75 18.22 7.43
C ASP A 353 19.03 17.38 7.54
N TYR A 354 20.16 17.99 7.90
CA TYR A 354 21.40 17.27 8.18
C TYR A 354 21.23 16.26 9.32
N ALA A 355 20.59 16.67 10.43
CA ALA A 355 20.33 15.77 11.54
C ALA A 355 19.46 14.57 11.14
N VAL A 356 18.41 14.80 10.35
CA VAL A 356 17.54 13.73 9.81
C VAL A 356 18.31 12.79 8.88
N LEU A 357 19.10 13.34 7.95
CA LEU A 357 19.90 12.56 7.00
C LEU A 357 20.97 11.71 7.70
N ARG A 358 21.59 12.25 8.75
CA ARG A 358 22.58 11.55 9.56
C ARG A 358 21.96 10.40 10.36
N ARG A 359 20.77 10.60 10.95
CA ARG A 359 20.03 9.52 11.62
C ARG A 359 19.70 8.39 10.65
N TRP A 360 19.27 8.74 9.44
CA TRP A 360 19.02 7.76 8.39
C TRP A 360 20.26 6.94 8.02
N GLN A 361 21.44 7.55 7.90
CA GLN A 361 22.67 6.80 7.61
C GLN A 361 23.01 5.79 8.71
N GLN A 362 22.76 6.14 9.98
CA GLN A 362 23.03 5.27 11.14
C GLN A 362 22.03 4.12 11.27
N ASP A 363 20.78 4.34 10.86
CA ASP A 363 19.69 3.37 10.96
C ASP A 363 18.78 3.49 9.72
N PRO A 364 19.18 2.94 8.56
CA PRO A 364 18.40 3.06 7.32
C PRO A 364 17.01 2.47 7.43
N TYR A 365 16.07 2.95 6.62
CA TYR A 365 14.73 2.34 6.56
C TYR A 365 14.77 1.01 5.81
N GLY A 366 14.06 0.01 6.34
CA GLY A 366 13.63 -1.18 5.60
C GLY A 366 12.11 -1.16 5.54
N PHE A 367 11.55 -0.71 4.43
CA PHE A 367 10.11 -0.70 4.17
C PHE A 367 9.67 -1.97 3.44
#